data_AF-A0A703WHY6-F1
#
_entry.id   AF-A0A703WHY6-F1
#
_cell.length_a   1.000
_cell.length_b   1.000
_cell.length_c   1.000
_cell.angle_alpha   90.00
_cell.angle_beta   90.00
_cell.angle_gamma   90.00
#
_symmetry.space_group_name_H-M   'P 1'
#
loop_
_entity.id
_entity.type
_entity.pdbx_description
1 polymer ?
#
loop_
_entity_poly.entity_id
_entity_poly.type
_entity_poly.pdbx_seq_one_letter_code
_entity_poly.pdbx_strand_id
1 'polypeptide(L)'
;SGQSTSAYANADLMVNLGRWVLASNMSASRYADGSGEFTARDITLSTAISQVQGDLLLGKSQTRSALFSDFGFYGAALRSNSNMLPWEARGYAPLITGVANSTSRVTISQNGYTVYSKVVPPGPYQLDDVRSVGNGDLVVTVEDASGHKTTTVYPVTTLPTLLRPGEIEYNVAAGRKSSNYQLKKP
;
A
#
# COMPACT_ATOMS: atom_id res chain seq x y z
N SER A 1 -50.95 15.26 13.43
CA SER A 1 -49.48 15.47 13.44
C SER A 1 -48.92 14.90 12.15
N GLY A 2 -48.35 15.73 11.28
CA GLY A 2 -47.75 15.26 10.04
C GLY A 2 -46.43 14.58 10.37
N GLN A 3 -46.34 13.26 10.22
CA GLN A 3 -45.07 12.55 10.36
C GLN A 3 -44.18 12.92 9.17
N SER A 4 -43.15 13.71 9.43
CA SER A 4 -42.08 13.98 8.49
C SER A 4 -41.17 12.75 8.41
N THR A 5 -41.31 11.97 7.35
CA THR A 5 -40.47 10.77 7.14
C THR A 5 -39.22 11.14 6.37
N SER A 6 -38.05 10.84 6.95
CA SER A 6 -36.78 10.81 6.21
C SER A 6 -36.34 9.37 5.98
N ALA A 7 -35.67 9.12 4.87
CA ALA A 7 -35.13 7.81 4.51
C ALA A 7 -33.77 7.97 3.84
N TYR A 8 -32.89 7.00 4.03
CA TYR A 8 -31.58 6.95 3.40
C TYR A 8 -31.28 5.52 2.96
N ALA A 9 -30.70 5.38 1.77
CA ALA A 9 -30.24 4.11 1.22
C ALA A 9 -28.89 4.30 0.53
N ASN A 10 -28.03 3.29 0.64
CA ASN A 10 -26.77 3.20 -0.11
C ASN A 10 -26.73 1.89 -0.90
N ALA A 11 -26.09 1.93 -2.06
CA ALA A 11 -25.89 0.77 -2.93
C ALA A 11 -24.48 0.79 -3.52
N ASP A 12 -23.82 -0.36 -3.49
CA ASP A 12 -22.52 -0.58 -4.10
C ASP A 12 -22.68 -1.53 -5.29
N LEU A 13 -22.16 -1.12 -6.44
CA LEU A 13 -22.18 -1.90 -7.68
C LEU A 13 -20.75 -2.27 -8.04
N MET A 14 -20.50 -3.56 -8.26
CA MET A 14 -19.23 -4.07 -8.78
C MET A 14 -19.50 -5.08 -9.88
N VAL A 15 -18.93 -4.83 -11.07
CA VAL A 15 -19.06 -5.71 -12.23
C VAL A 15 -17.66 -6.05 -12.73
N ASN A 16 -17.37 -7.34 -12.87
CA ASN A 16 -16.10 -7.84 -13.37
C ASN A 16 -16.27 -8.36 -14.80
N LEU A 17 -15.44 -7.90 -15.74
CA LEU A 17 -15.39 -8.39 -17.11
C LEU A 17 -13.94 -8.62 -17.53
N GLY A 18 -13.53 -9.89 -17.52
CA GLY A 18 -12.12 -10.26 -17.71
C GLY A 18 -11.25 -9.61 -16.62
N ARG A 19 -10.25 -8.82 -17.02
CA ARG A 19 -9.35 -8.08 -16.11
C ARG A 19 -9.91 -6.73 -15.64
N TRP A 20 -11.07 -6.31 -16.15
CA TRP A 20 -11.65 -5.01 -15.87
C TRP A 20 -12.68 -5.10 -14.75
N VAL A 21 -12.61 -4.16 -13.82
CA VAL A 21 -13.54 -4.03 -12.70
C VAL A 21 -14.21 -2.67 -12.79
N LEU A 22 -15.53 -2.66 -13.00
CA LEU A 22 -16.33 -1.45 -12.88
C LEU A 22 -16.89 -1.40 -11.45
N ALA A 23 -16.61 -0.32 -10.74
CA ALA A 23 -17.11 -0.08 -9.39
C ALA A 23 -17.88 1.24 -9.34
N SER A 24 -19.00 1.26 -8.61
CA SER A 24 -19.78 2.46 -8.38
C SER A 24 -20.45 2.46 -7.00
N ASN A 25 -20.40 3.59 -6.30
CA ASN A 25 -21.15 3.81 -5.06
C ASN A 25 -22.30 4.79 -5.32
N MET A 26 -23.50 4.45 -4.86
CA MET A 26 -24.72 5.23 -5.04
C MET A 26 -25.40 5.44 -3.70
N SER A 27 -26.01 6.61 -3.51
CA SER A 27 -26.83 6.91 -2.34
C SER A 27 -28.13 7.60 -2.74
N ALA A 28 -29.21 7.27 -2.05
CA ALA A 28 -30.50 7.92 -2.17
C ALA A 28 -30.93 8.42 -0.79
N SER A 29 -31.35 9.68 -0.70
CA SER A 29 -31.95 10.26 0.50
C SER A 29 -33.35 10.80 0.17
N ARG A 30 -34.25 10.70 1.14
CA ARG A 30 -35.54 11.39 1.16
C ARG A 30 -35.61 12.19 2.45
N TYR A 31 -35.92 13.46 2.34
CA TYR A 31 -35.96 14.38 3.47
C TYR A 31 -37.41 14.57 3.97
N ALA A 32 -37.51 15.09 5.18
CA ALA A 32 -38.74 15.37 5.89
C ALA A 32 -39.72 16.28 5.13
N ASP A 33 -39.20 17.15 4.26
CA ASP A 33 -39.96 18.06 3.39
C ASP A 33 -40.47 17.39 2.11
N GLY A 34 -40.20 16.09 1.92
CA GLY A 34 -40.57 15.32 0.74
C GLY A 34 -39.56 15.42 -0.41
N SER A 35 -38.52 16.25 -0.31
CA SER A 35 -37.45 16.29 -1.30
C SER A 35 -36.63 15.00 -1.29
N GLY A 36 -36.09 14.63 -2.45
CA GLY A 36 -35.29 13.43 -2.60
C GLY A 36 -34.03 13.72 -3.41
N GLU A 37 -32.90 13.18 -2.98
CA GLU A 37 -31.63 13.27 -3.68
C GLU A 37 -31.16 11.87 -4.04
N PHE A 38 -30.68 11.72 -5.29
CA PHE A 38 -30.01 10.52 -5.75
C PHE A 38 -28.66 10.91 -6.32
N THR A 39 -27.61 10.29 -5.80
CA THR A 39 -26.23 10.62 -6.13
C THR A 39 -25.44 9.34 -6.41
N ALA A 40 -24.94 9.20 -7.64
CA ALA A 40 -23.86 8.28 -7.96
C ALA A 40 -22.54 8.96 -7.61
N ARG A 41 -21.94 8.60 -6.47
CA ARG A 41 -20.79 9.31 -5.91
C ARG A 41 -19.56 9.13 -6.80
N ASP A 42 -19.27 7.90 -7.19
CA ASP A 42 -18.07 7.55 -7.93
C ASP A 42 -18.42 6.46 -8.94
N ILE A 43 -18.00 6.61 -10.19
CA ILE A 43 -18.00 5.54 -11.20
C ILE A 43 -16.54 5.42 -11.66
N THR A 44 -15.97 4.24 -11.45
CA THR A 44 -14.56 3.98 -11.73
C THR A 44 -14.43 2.64 -12.43
N LEU A 45 -13.72 2.63 -13.55
CA LEU A 45 -13.28 1.43 -14.24
C LEU A 45 -11.80 1.22 -13.93
N SER A 46 -11.41 0.03 -13.47
CA SER A 46 -10.02 -0.28 -13.14
C SER A 46 -9.53 -1.58 -13.77
N THR A 47 -8.22 -1.66 -13.98
CA THR A 47 -7.55 -2.91 -14.37
C THR A 47 -6.10 -2.94 -13.89
N ALA A 48 -5.61 -4.14 -13.58
CA ALA A 48 -4.23 -4.40 -13.22
C ALA A 48 -3.34 -4.53 -14.48
N ILE A 49 -2.16 -3.89 -14.45
CA ILE A 49 -1.13 -3.94 -15.49
C ILE A 49 0.17 -4.46 -14.87
N SER A 50 0.47 -5.74 -15.09
CA SER A 50 1.60 -6.44 -14.46
C SER A 50 2.96 -5.90 -14.91
N GLN A 51 3.10 -5.45 -16.18
CA GLN A 51 4.36 -4.96 -16.73
C GLN A 51 4.91 -3.73 -16.00
N VAL A 52 4.04 -2.97 -15.36
CA VAL A 52 4.41 -1.77 -14.58
C VAL A 52 4.10 -1.95 -13.09
N GLN A 53 3.70 -3.15 -12.67
CA GLN A 53 3.26 -3.46 -11.30
C GLN A 53 2.26 -2.42 -10.77
N GLY A 54 1.24 -2.08 -11.57
CA GLY A 54 0.36 -0.96 -11.28
C GLY A 54 -1.09 -1.17 -11.68
N ASP A 55 -1.96 -0.31 -11.17
CA ASP A 55 -3.37 -0.25 -11.50
C ASP A 55 -3.65 0.95 -12.40
N LEU A 56 -4.34 0.71 -13.52
CA LEU A 56 -4.95 1.76 -14.33
C LEU A 56 -6.37 2.00 -13.83
N LEU A 57 -6.70 3.27 -13.59
CA LEU A 57 -8.02 3.74 -13.17
C LEU A 57 -8.54 4.76 -14.17
N LEU A 58 -9.82 4.64 -14.54
CA LEU A 58 -10.53 5.54 -15.44
C LEU A 58 -11.84 5.96 -14.78
N GLY A 59 -12.19 7.25 -14.86
CA GLY A 59 -13.39 7.81 -14.27
C GLY A 59 -13.08 8.70 -13.05
N LYS A 60 -13.95 8.67 -12.04
CA LYS A 60 -13.71 9.42 -10.81
C LYS A 60 -12.69 8.68 -9.94
N SER A 61 -11.69 9.39 -9.45
CA SER A 61 -10.70 8.85 -8.54
C SER A 61 -10.12 9.95 -7.65
N GLN A 62 -9.15 9.60 -6.82
CA GLN A 62 -8.41 10.52 -5.98
C GLN A 62 -6.92 10.25 -6.14
N THR A 63 -6.13 11.31 -6.06
CA THR A 63 -4.68 11.14 -5.93
C THR A 63 -4.37 10.40 -4.64
N ARG A 64 -3.19 9.78 -4.61
CA ARG A 64 -2.59 9.16 -3.43
C ARG A 64 -1.15 9.61 -3.42
N SER A 65 -0.81 10.55 -2.55
CA SER A 65 0.55 11.06 -2.43
C SER A 65 1.00 11.01 -0.97
N ALA A 66 2.21 10.48 -0.77
CA ALA A 66 2.91 10.59 0.49
C ALA A 66 3.46 12.01 0.75
N LEU A 67 3.54 12.85 -0.28
CA LEU A 67 4.23 14.15 -0.25
C LEU A 67 3.27 15.35 -0.32
N PHE A 68 2.10 15.18 -0.94
CA PHE A 68 1.14 16.26 -1.18
C PHE A 68 -0.25 15.89 -0.65
N SER A 69 -1.08 16.91 -0.42
CA SER A 69 -2.49 16.69 -0.06
C SER A 69 -3.25 16.04 -1.21
N ASP A 70 -4.00 14.99 -0.89
CA ASP A 70 -4.81 14.29 -1.87
C ASP A 70 -6.01 15.13 -2.34
N PHE A 71 -6.34 15.00 -3.61
CA PHE A 71 -7.53 15.61 -4.20
C PHE A 71 -8.26 14.65 -5.13
N GLY A 72 -9.59 14.78 -5.16
CA GLY A 72 -10.44 14.07 -6.11
C GLY A 72 -10.30 14.63 -7.53
N PHE A 73 -10.40 13.79 -8.54
CA PHE A 73 -10.40 14.19 -9.95
C PHE A 73 -11.26 13.24 -10.79
N TYR A 74 -11.66 13.71 -11.97
CA TYR A 74 -12.23 12.91 -13.04
C TYR A 74 -11.22 12.80 -14.18
N GLY A 75 -10.83 11.59 -14.54
CA GLY A 75 -9.84 11.37 -15.59
C GLY A 75 -9.27 9.97 -15.58
N ALA A 76 -7.96 9.88 -15.80
CA ALA A 76 -7.20 8.64 -15.79
C ALA A 76 -6.07 8.73 -14.76
N ALA A 77 -5.75 7.61 -14.11
CA ALA A 77 -4.55 7.47 -13.31
C ALA A 77 -3.90 6.11 -13.46
N LEU A 78 -2.58 6.10 -13.42
CA LEU A 78 -1.75 4.91 -13.33
C LEU A 78 -0.93 5.01 -12.04
N ARG A 79 -1.09 4.03 -11.15
CA ARG A 79 -0.40 4.02 -9.86
C ARG A 79 0.25 2.67 -9.57
N SER A 80 1.41 2.68 -8.94
CA SER A 80 2.05 1.46 -8.45
C SER A 80 1.16 0.72 -7.47
N ASN A 81 1.17 -0.62 -7.52
CA ASN A 81 0.40 -1.50 -6.65
C ASN A 81 1.34 -2.51 -5.98
N SER A 82 1.74 -2.22 -4.74
CA SER A 82 2.62 -3.09 -3.95
C SER A 82 2.00 -4.45 -3.61
N ASN A 83 0.68 -4.63 -3.77
CA ASN A 83 0.06 -5.96 -3.63
C ASN A 83 0.37 -6.90 -4.80
N MET A 84 0.99 -6.40 -5.87
CA MET A 84 1.52 -7.25 -6.94
C MET A 84 2.87 -7.88 -6.58
N LEU A 85 3.52 -7.40 -5.51
CA LEU A 85 4.75 -8.00 -4.99
C LEU A 85 4.40 -9.24 -4.13
N PRO A 86 5.26 -10.27 -4.12
CA PRO A 86 5.21 -11.35 -3.13
C PRO A 86 5.19 -10.79 -1.71
N TRP A 87 4.55 -11.50 -0.77
CA TRP A 87 4.34 -10.97 0.58
C TRP A 87 5.67 -10.68 1.31
N GLU A 88 6.72 -11.44 1.00
CA GLU A 88 8.09 -11.28 1.50
C GLU A 88 8.73 -9.97 1.02
N ALA A 89 8.31 -9.49 -0.15
CA ALA A 89 8.79 -8.27 -0.80
C ALA A 89 7.96 -7.02 -0.42
N ARG A 90 6.89 -7.15 0.38
CA ARG A 90 6.04 -5.99 0.74
C ARG A 90 6.56 -5.22 1.95
N GLY A 91 6.38 -3.89 1.91
CA GLY A 91 6.74 -2.98 3.00
C GLY A 91 8.25 -2.79 3.16
N TYR A 92 8.68 -1.91 4.05
CA TYR A 92 10.11 -1.63 4.22
C TYR A 92 10.88 -2.82 4.80
N ALA A 93 12.01 -3.16 4.18
CA ALA A 93 13.03 -4.07 4.70
C ALA A 93 14.40 -3.38 4.61
N PRO A 94 15.13 -3.19 5.72
CA PRO A 94 16.46 -2.64 5.67
C PRO A 94 17.43 -3.62 4.99
N LEU A 95 18.40 -3.07 4.28
CA LEU A 95 19.48 -3.85 3.69
C LEU A 95 20.56 -4.14 4.74
N ILE A 96 20.67 -5.39 5.17
CA ILE A 96 21.72 -5.82 6.11
C ILE A 96 22.85 -6.46 5.32
N THR A 97 24.05 -5.86 5.38
CA THR A 97 25.25 -6.38 4.73
C THR A 97 26.33 -6.67 5.76
N GLY A 98 27.23 -7.59 5.44
CA GLY A 98 28.36 -7.94 6.28
C GLY A 98 29.27 -8.95 5.60
N VAL A 99 30.29 -9.42 6.33
CA VAL A 99 31.22 -10.45 5.85
C VAL A 99 31.30 -11.55 6.90
N ALA A 100 31.04 -12.79 6.48
CA ALA A 100 31.18 -13.98 7.30
C ALA A 100 32.57 -14.62 7.06
N ASN A 101 33.34 -14.83 8.13
CA ASN A 101 34.67 -15.44 8.00
C ASN A 101 34.62 -16.95 7.73
N SER A 102 33.51 -17.61 8.05
CA SER A 102 33.24 -19.03 7.77
C SER A 102 31.75 -19.23 7.51
N THR A 103 31.30 -20.49 7.42
CA THR A 103 29.85 -20.78 7.38
C THR A 103 29.23 -20.32 8.70
N SER A 104 28.37 -19.31 8.62
CA SER A 104 27.82 -18.63 9.79
C SER A 104 26.31 -18.62 9.77
N ARG A 105 25.68 -18.64 10.95
CA ARG A 105 24.26 -18.36 11.13
C ARG A 105 24.09 -16.88 11.48
N VAL A 106 23.39 -16.16 10.62
CA VAL A 106 22.95 -14.79 10.88
C VAL A 106 21.56 -14.85 11.51
N THR A 107 21.43 -14.33 12.72
CA THR A 107 20.17 -14.23 13.46
C THR A 107 19.87 -12.78 13.74
N ILE A 108 18.68 -12.32 13.39
CA ILE A 108 18.25 -10.94 13.58
C ILE A 108 17.11 -10.95 14.59
N SER A 109 17.24 -10.17 15.65
CA SER A 109 16.20 -9.98 16.64
C SER A 109 15.76 -8.53 16.75
N GLN A 110 14.49 -8.33 17.09
CA GLN A 110 13.91 -7.02 17.36
C GLN A 110 13.03 -7.14 18.61
N ASN A 111 13.17 -6.20 19.55
CA ASN A 111 12.44 -6.23 20.83
C ASN A 111 12.53 -7.57 21.57
N GLY A 112 13.67 -8.26 21.48
CA GLY A 112 13.91 -9.56 22.12
C GLY A 112 13.38 -10.78 21.37
N TYR A 113 12.66 -10.61 20.25
CA TYR A 113 12.15 -11.72 19.43
C TYR A 113 13.01 -11.92 18.18
N THR A 114 13.28 -13.17 17.81
CA THR A 114 13.95 -13.48 16.53
C THR A 114 12.98 -13.24 15.39
N VAL A 115 13.34 -12.33 14.49
CA VAL A 115 12.53 -11.98 13.31
C VAL A 115 13.08 -12.62 12.03
N TYR A 116 14.35 -13.01 12.03
CA TYR A 116 15.00 -13.64 10.88
C TYR A 116 16.15 -14.55 11.31
N SER A 117 16.36 -15.69 10.64
CA SER A 117 17.54 -16.53 10.83
C SER A 117 17.90 -17.28 9.55
N LYS A 118 19.14 -17.15 9.08
CA LYS A 118 19.64 -17.80 7.87
C LYS A 118 21.11 -18.20 8.00
N VAL A 119 21.47 -19.32 7.39
CA VAL A 119 22.87 -19.73 7.25
C VAL A 119 23.44 -19.12 5.98
N VAL A 120 24.59 -18.47 6.09
CA VAL A 120 25.32 -17.85 4.98
C VAL A 120 26.66 -18.57 4.78
N PRO A 121 27.13 -18.69 3.53
CA PRO A 121 28.46 -19.22 3.26
C PRO A 121 29.55 -18.21 3.71
N PRO A 122 30.82 -18.64 3.77
CA PRO A 122 31.95 -17.74 3.97
C PRO A 122 31.99 -16.65 2.88
N GLY A 123 32.25 -15.41 3.27
CA GLY A 123 32.35 -14.25 2.38
C GLY A 123 31.30 -13.16 2.67
N PRO A 124 31.21 -12.15 1.79
CA PRO A 124 30.20 -11.10 1.89
C PRO A 124 28.79 -11.68 1.77
N TYR A 125 27.88 -11.16 2.59
CA TYR A 125 26.46 -11.49 2.51
C TYR A 125 25.60 -10.22 2.48
N GLN A 126 24.43 -10.36 1.89
CA GLN A 126 23.39 -9.33 1.82
C GLN A 126 22.05 -9.99 2.15
N LEU A 127 21.31 -9.39 3.07
CA LEU A 127 19.95 -9.78 3.44
C LEU A 127 19.03 -8.58 3.18
N ASP A 128 18.12 -8.75 2.23
CA ASP A 128 17.15 -7.75 1.75
C ASP A 128 15.69 -8.17 1.99
N ASP A 129 15.50 -9.31 2.64
CA ASP A 129 14.22 -9.95 3.00
C ASP A 129 13.91 -9.84 4.51
N VAL A 130 14.67 -9.02 5.24
CA VAL A 130 14.51 -8.83 6.69
C VAL A 130 13.34 -7.91 6.97
N ARG A 131 12.21 -8.47 7.45
CA ARG A 131 11.05 -7.67 7.81
C ARG A 131 11.18 -7.11 9.21
N SER A 132 11.13 -5.79 9.34
CA SER A 132 10.99 -5.13 10.63
C SER A 132 9.53 -5.22 11.12
N VAL A 133 9.34 -5.51 12.41
CA VAL A 133 8.02 -5.63 13.05
C VAL A 133 7.51 -4.23 13.50
N GLY A 134 8.37 -3.21 13.47
CA GLY A 134 8.03 -1.83 13.79
C GLY A 134 9.28 -0.98 14.01
N ASN A 135 9.12 0.16 14.67
CA ASN A 135 10.27 0.97 15.10
C ASN A 135 11.07 0.25 16.18
N GLY A 136 12.39 0.42 16.17
CA GLY A 136 13.29 -0.14 17.18
C GLY A 136 14.48 -0.87 16.56
N ASP A 137 15.50 -1.09 17.37
CA ASP A 137 16.78 -1.62 16.91
C ASP A 137 16.69 -3.07 16.42
N LEU A 138 17.29 -3.33 15.27
CA LEU A 138 17.58 -4.69 14.82
C LEU A 138 18.95 -5.11 15.37
N VAL A 139 18.95 -6.16 16.18
CA VAL A 139 20.17 -6.76 16.72
C VAL A 139 20.56 -7.94 15.84
N VAL A 140 21.62 -7.76 15.05
CA VAL A 140 22.14 -8.78 14.13
C VAL A 140 23.26 -9.52 14.84
N THR A 141 23.08 -10.82 15.05
CA THR A 141 24.09 -11.71 15.62
C THR A 141 24.57 -12.68 14.55
N VAL A 142 25.86 -12.68 14.28
CA VAL A 142 26.53 -13.60 13.37
C VAL A 142 27.29 -14.61 14.24
N GLU A 143 26.88 -15.86 14.18
CA GLU A 143 27.52 -16.98 14.88
C GLU A 143 28.27 -17.84 13.87
N ASP A 144 29.58 -18.01 14.05
CA ASP A 144 30.40 -18.83 13.17
C ASP A 144 30.39 -20.32 13.54
N ALA A 145 31.00 -21.15 12.69
CA ALA A 145 31.08 -22.59 12.93
C ALA A 145 31.91 -22.98 14.18
N SER A 146 32.72 -22.06 14.73
CA SER A 146 33.50 -22.25 15.95
C SER A 146 32.77 -21.79 17.23
N GLY A 147 31.56 -21.23 17.08
CA GLY A 147 30.75 -20.70 18.19
C GLY A 147 31.06 -19.24 18.54
N HIS A 148 31.94 -18.57 17.80
CA HIS A 148 32.20 -17.14 17.97
C HIS A 148 31.00 -16.32 17.50
N LYS A 149 30.58 -15.35 18.33
CA LYS A 149 29.42 -14.50 18.08
C LYS A 149 29.84 -13.05 17.94
N THR A 150 29.46 -12.43 16.83
CA THR A 150 29.57 -10.99 16.62
C THR A 150 28.19 -10.37 16.59
N THR A 151 27.95 -9.33 17.38
CA THR A 151 26.67 -8.63 17.42
C THR A 151 26.83 -7.21 16.88
N THR A 152 25.90 -6.78 16.04
CA THR A 152 25.83 -5.43 15.48
C THR A 152 24.40 -4.91 15.60
N VAL A 153 24.26 -3.66 16.02
CA VAL A 153 22.97 -3.02 16.22
C VAL A 153 22.70 -2.06 15.07
N TYR A 154 21.56 -2.23 14.40
CA TYR A 154 21.10 -1.35 13.33
C TYR A 154 19.86 -0.60 13.83
N PRO A 155 19.93 0.73 14.03
CA PRO A 155 18.78 1.51 14.44
C PRO A 155 17.79 1.59 13.27
N VAL A 156 16.56 1.11 13.46
CA VAL A 156 15.51 1.14 12.44
C VAL A 156 14.39 2.07 12.87
N THR A 157 14.14 3.08 12.04
CA THR A 157 12.96 3.94 12.11
C THR A 157 12.18 3.75 10.81
N THR A 158 10.99 3.17 10.90
CA THR A 158 10.11 2.97 9.75
C THR A 158 9.25 4.20 9.56
N LEU A 159 9.50 4.98 8.50
CA LEU A 159 8.54 5.98 8.04
C LEU A 159 7.58 5.34 7.03
N PRO A 160 6.29 5.71 7.01
CA PRO A 160 5.30 5.16 6.06
C PRO A 160 5.67 5.35 4.57
N THR A 161 6.68 6.17 4.28
CA THR A 161 7.09 6.58 2.94
C THR A 161 8.41 5.92 2.48
N LEU A 162 8.98 5.00 3.25
CA LEU A 162 10.22 4.30 2.88
C LEU A 162 9.93 3.15 1.91
N LEU A 163 10.69 3.12 0.81
CA LEU A 163 10.68 2.05 -0.19
C LEU A 163 11.90 1.14 0.00
N ARG A 164 11.81 -0.12 -0.43
CA ARG A 164 12.98 -0.99 -0.48
C ARG A 164 13.95 -0.53 -1.57
N PRO A 165 15.24 -0.88 -1.47
CA PRO A 165 16.18 -0.68 -2.57
C PRO A 165 15.64 -1.26 -3.89
N GLY A 166 15.54 -0.43 -4.93
CA GLY A 166 15.04 -0.82 -6.26
C GLY A 166 13.52 -0.71 -6.45
N GLU A 167 12.74 -0.44 -5.39
CA GLU A 167 11.31 -0.17 -5.52
C GLU A 167 11.05 1.27 -5.97
N ILE A 168 10.05 1.43 -6.83
CA ILE A 168 9.57 2.73 -7.30
C ILE A 168 8.07 2.83 -7.01
N GLU A 169 7.71 3.73 -6.10
CA GLU A 169 6.33 4.16 -5.93
C GLU A 169 6.03 5.32 -6.87
N TYR A 170 4.99 5.19 -7.67
CA TYR A 170 4.59 6.22 -8.62
C TYR A 170 3.07 6.38 -8.65
N ASN A 171 2.63 7.60 -8.92
CA ASN A 171 1.23 7.92 -9.15
C ASN A 171 1.13 9.03 -10.19
N VAL A 172 0.71 8.66 -11.40
CA VAL A 172 0.55 9.58 -12.52
C VAL A 172 -0.95 9.73 -12.77
N ALA A 173 -1.47 10.94 -12.58
CA ALA A 173 -2.88 11.25 -12.79
C ALA A 173 -3.05 12.40 -13.78
N ALA A 174 -4.01 12.27 -14.69
CA ALA A 174 -4.38 13.30 -15.64
C ALA A 174 -5.90 13.42 -15.69
N GLY A 175 -6.41 14.64 -15.51
CA GLY A 175 -7.85 14.86 -15.45
C GLY A 175 -8.23 16.24 -14.94
N ARG A 176 -9.53 16.39 -14.65
CA ARG A 176 -10.09 17.62 -14.08
C ARG A 176 -10.27 17.43 -12.59
N LYS A 177 -9.74 18.35 -11.78
CA LYS A 177 -9.95 18.37 -10.33
C LYS A 177 -11.46 18.36 -10.02
N SER A 178 -11.88 17.42 -9.19
CA SER A 178 -13.23 17.34 -8.67
C SER A 178 -13.36 18.33 -7.53
N SER A 179 -14.03 19.45 -7.78
CA SER A 179 -14.58 20.28 -6.72
C SER A 179 -15.88 19.61 -6.29
N ASN A 180 -16.02 19.22 -5.02
CA ASN A 180 -17.18 18.45 -4.57
C ASN A 180 -18.51 19.15 -4.91
N TYR A 181 -19.55 18.31 -5.04
CA TYR A 181 -20.98 18.58 -5.23
C TYR A 181 -21.45 18.71 -6.68
N GLN A 182 -22.11 17.63 -7.13
CA GLN A 182 -22.96 17.52 -8.32
C GLN A 182 -22.23 17.22 -9.64
N LEU A 183 -22.36 15.95 -10.07
CA LEU A 183 -22.58 15.68 -11.49
C LEU A 183 -23.79 16.53 -11.90
N LYS A 184 -23.53 17.66 -12.56
CA LYS A 184 -24.57 18.50 -13.13
C LYS A 184 -25.40 17.58 -14.04
N LYS A 185 -26.66 17.34 -13.64
CA LYS A 185 -27.62 16.70 -14.53
C LYS A 185 -27.69 17.53 -15.83
N PRO A 186 -27.79 16.88 -17.00
CA PRO A 186 -28.05 17.58 -18.25
C PRO A 186 -29.33 18.41 -18.17
#